data_AF-A0A4Q3VF63-F1
#
_entry.id   AF-A0A4Q3VF63-F1
#
_cell.length_a   1.000
_cell.length_b   1.000
_cell.length_c   1.000
_cell.angle_alpha   90.00
_cell.angle_beta   90.00
_cell.angle_gamma   90.00
#
_symmetry.space_group_name_H-M   'P 1'
#
loop_
_entity.id
_entity.type
_entity.pdbx_description
1 polymer ?
#
loop_
_entity_poly.entity_id
_entity_poly.type
_entity_poly.pdbx_seq_one_letter_code
_entity_poly.pdbx_strand_id
1 'polypeptide(L)'
;MNAATFVQALASIQLPNVFNPYADQCSVHDRANAAAMRRKSLRSYLQAVESLGVDTIWMGRDLGYRGGRRTGLALTDEQHLTAVAGLYPGAQVAKVTLGPIIAERTAAEIWSVLGQLEIPPLLWNVFPFHPHEPGDPFTNRKFSAKELSVVDELNAELVRWLGIRRIIAIGQDAAGYGAQFGAPVECVRHPSYGGTTEFREGMRRLYKLERRAAASAHQSALF
;
A
#
# COMPACT_ATOMS: atom_id res chain seq x y z
N MET A 1 -15.99 4.98 13.52
CA MET A 1 -14.55 4.71 13.41
C MET A 1 -13.83 6.02 13.07
N ASN A 2 -12.58 6.20 13.48
CA ASN A 2 -11.71 7.29 13.02
C ASN A 2 -10.26 6.80 12.90
N ALA A 3 -9.37 7.62 12.34
CA ALA A 3 -7.97 7.21 12.10
C ALA A 3 -7.24 6.72 13.35
N ALA A 4 -7.49 7.33 14.52
CA ALA A 4 -6.81 6.95 15.76
C ALA A 4 -7.28 5.59 16.29
N THR A 5 -8.60 5.39 16.35
CA THR A 5 -9.22 4.13 16.81
C THR A 5 -8.92 2.98 15.86
N PHE A 6 -8.94 3.23 14.54
CA PHE A 6 -8.60 2.24 13.52
C PHE A 6 -7.14 1.75 13.64
N VAL A 7 -6.19 2.69 13.71
CA VAL A 7 -4.77 2.36 13.86
C VAL A 7 -4.48 1.64 15.18
N GLN A 8 -5.19 2.01 16.25
CA GLN A 8 -5.06 1.33 17.54
C GLN A 8 -5.54 -0.12 17.46
N ALA A 9 -6.65 -0.39 16.77
CA ALA A 9 -7.17 -1.74 16.58
C ALA A 9 -6.24 -2.60 15.69
N LEU A 10 -5.65 -2.02 14.63
CA LEU A 10 -4.63 -2.71 13.85
C LEU A 10 -3.39 -3.06 14.70
N ALA A 11 -2.96 -2.14 15.57
CA ALA A 11 -1.80 -2.34 16.43
C ALA A 11 -2.02 -3.36 17.56
N SER A 12 -3.27 -3.73 17.88
CA SER A 12 -3.54 -4.76 18.90
C SER A 12 -3.54 -6.19 18.33
N ILE A 13 -3.43 -6.35 17.00
CA ILE A 13 -3.41 -7.67 16.36
C ILE A 13 -2.01 -8.28 16.43
N GLN A 14 -1.92 -9.52 16.92
CA GLN A 14 -0.69 -10.31 16.93
C GLN A 14 -0.98 -11.70 16.35
N LEU A 15 -0.13 -12.11 15.41
CA LEU A 15 -0.28 -13.38 14.69
C LEU A 15 1.10 -14.04 14.53
N PRO A 16 1.20 -15.38 14.63
CA PRO A 16 2.46 -16.08 14.45
C PRO A 16 2.97 -15.96 13.00
N ASN A 17 4.26 -15.70 12.83
CA ASN A 17 4.91 -15.55 11.51
C ASN A 17 4.27 -14.48 10.61
N VAL A 18 3.78 -13.41 11.24
CA VAL A 18 3.26 -12.20 10.60
C VAL A 18 3.86 -11.02 11.32
N PHE A 19 4.57 -10.16 10.59
CA PHE A 19 5.05 -8.90 11.11
C PHE A 19 3.94 -7.84 11.00
N ASN A 20 3.48 -7.34 12.14
CA ASN A 20 2.59 -6.20 12.24
C ASN A 20 3.42 -4.91 12.36
N PRO A 21 3.52 -4.07 11.31
CA PRO A 21 4.33 -2.85 11.35
C PRO A 21 3.87 -1.84 12.41
N TYR A 22 2.66 -1.98 12.92
CA TYR A 22 2.07 -1.06 13.90
C TYR A 22 2.30 -1.50 15.34
N ALA A 23 2.75 -2.74 15.57
CA ALA A 23 2.99 -3.32 16.90
C ALA A 23 4.45 -3.78 17.07
N ASP A 24 5.00 -4.42 16.04
CA ASP A 24 6.27 -5.10 16.08
C ASP A 24 7.44 -4.20 15.73
N GLN A 25 8.61 -4.57 16.24
CA GLN A 25 9.88 -3.92 15.94
C GLN A 25 10.85 -4.92 15.33
N CYS A 26 11.37 -4.60 14.14
CA CYS A 26 12.39 -5.42 13.49
C CYS A 26 13.77 -5.14 14.09
N SER A 27 14.35 -6.13 14.77
CA SER A 27 15.69 -6.02 15.40
C SER A 27 16.83 -5.71 14.43
N VAL A 28 16.67 -6.00 13.13
CA VAL A 28 17.71 -5.82 12.11
C VAL A 28 17.64 -4.45 11.44
N HIS A 29 16.44 -3.93 11.23
CA HIS A 29 16.23 -2.77 10.37
C HIS A 29 15.57 -1.59 11.07
N ASP A 30 14.84 -1.78 12.16
CA ASP A 30 14.06 -0.70 12.75
C ASP A 30 14.90 0.20 13.66
N ARG A 31 14.56 1.48 13.67
CA ARG A 31 14.93 2.40 14.74
C ARG A 31 14.10 2.09 15.98
N ALA A 32 14.56 2.55 17.15
CA ALA A 32 13.97 2.24 18.46
C ALA A 32 12.45 2.51 18.57
N ASN A 33 11.91 3.49 17.85
CA ASN A 33 10.52 3.91 17.91
C ASN A 33 9.74 3.62 16.62
N ALA A 34 10.21 2.70 15.78
CA ALA A 34 9.68 2.50 14.43
C ALA A 34 8.17 2.19 14.40
N ALA A 35 7.68 1.27 15.23
CA ALA A 35 6.25 0.93 15.29
C ALA A 35 5.39 2.16 15.64
N ALA A 36 5.81 2.95 16.64
CA ALA A 36 5.10 4.17 17.04
C ALA A 36 5.09 5.23 15.93
N MET A 37 6.21 5.38 15.21
CA MET A 37 6.29 6.27 14.07
C MET A 37 5.43 5.80 12.90
N ARG A 38 5.39 4.49 12.58
CA ARG A 38 4.49 3.94 11.56
C ARG A 38 3.02 4.15 11.91
N ARG A 39 2.63 4.00 13.18
CA ARG A 39 1.28 4.35 13.66
C ARG A 39 0.97 5.83 13.44
N LYS A 40 1.90 6.72 13.76
CA LYS A 40 1.74 8.16 13.50
C LYS A 40 1.57 8.43 12.00
N SER A 41 2.40 7.83 11.16
CA SER A 41 2.35 7.97 9.71
C SER A 41 1.04 7.45 9.13
N LEU A 42 0.62 6.24 9.47
CA LEU A 42 -0.65 5.67 9.01
C LEU A 42 -1.84 6.54 9.46
N ARG A 43 -1.87 7.00 10.72
CA ARG A 43 -2.93 7.88 11.20
C ARG A 43 -3.01 9.18 10.40
N SER A 44 -1.89 9.85 10.20
CA SER A 44 -1.86 11.10 9.41
C SER A 44 -2.21 10.88 7.94
N TYR A 45 -1.83 9.73 7.38
CA TYR A 45 -2.18 9.34 6.02
C TYR A 45 -3.70 9.14 5.88
N LEU A 46 -4.32 8.38 6.78
CA LEU A 46 -5.78 8.16 6.77
C LEU A 46 -6.56 9.46 6.99
N GLN A 47 -6.06 10.36 7.85
CA GLN A 47 -6.66 11.70 8.02
C GLN A 47 -6.57 12.56 6.75
N ALA A 48 -5.46 12.47 6.01
CA ALA A 48 -5.31 13.16 4.73
C ALA A 48 -6.24 12.58 3.66
N VAL A 49 -6.36 11.24 3.59
CA VAL A 49 -7.31 10.54 2.71
C VAL A 49 -8.76 10.97 3.00
N GLU A 50 -9.15 11.00 4.29
CA GLU A 50 -10.47 11.44 4.72
C GLU A 50 -10.72 12.92 4.37
N SER A 51 -9.74 13.81 4.63
CA SER A 51 -9.85 15.24 4.34
C SER A 51 -9.95 15.55 2.84
N LEU A 52 -9.32 14.72 1.99
CA LEU A 52 -9.42 14.81 0.54
C LEU A 52 -10.75 14.27 -0.02
N GLY A 53 -11.58 13.62 0.80
CA GLY A 53 -12.84 13.01 0.36
C GLY A 53 -12.63 11.82 -0.59
N VAL A 54 -11.52 11.10 -0.43
CA VAL A 54 -11.18 9.96 -1.29
C VAL A 54 -12.20 8.84 -1.11
N ASP A 55 -12.76 8.37 -2.22
CA ASP A 55 -13.80 7.34 -2.25
C ASP A 55 -13.38 6.08 -3.03
N THR A 56 -12.12 6.03 -3.48
CA THR A 56 -11.59 4.94 -4.30
C THR A 56 -10.45 4.27 -3.56
N ILE A 57 -10.45 2.94 -3.46
CA ILE A 57 -9.31 2.15 -2.96
C ILE A 57 -8.52 1.57 -4.14
N TRP A 58 -7.19 1.62 -4.06
CA TRP A 58 -6.30 0.67 -4.74
C TRP A 58 -5.90 -0.42 -3.76
N MET A 59 -6.44 -1.62 -3.97
CA MET A 59 -6.32 -2.72 -3.03
C MET A 59 -5.26 -3.71 -3.50
N GLY A 60 -4.14 -3.78 -2.79
CA GLY A 60 -3.13 -4.83 -2.93
C GLY A 60 -3.41 -6.03 -2.04
N ARG A 61 -2.53 -7.03 -2.05
CA ARG A 61 -2.73 -8.29 -1.34
C ARG A 61 -2.23 -8.21 0.12
N ASP A 62 -0.92 -8.14 0.31
CA ASP A 62 -0.25 -8.09 1.62
C ASP A 62 0.97 -7.15 1.56
N LEU A 63 1.50 -6.78 2.73
CA LEU A 63 2.72 -5.96 2.79
C LEU A 63 3.94 -6.82 2.44
N GLY A 64 4.77 -6.35 1.51
CA GLY A 64 6.06 -6.96 1.20
C GLY A 64 7.17 -6.52 2.16
N TYR A 65 8.17 -7.38 2.37
CA TYR A 65 9.26 -7.12 3.31
C TYR A 65 10.15 -5.90 2.98
N ARG A 66 10.22 -5.52 1.69
CA ARG A 66 10.97 -4.36 1.18
C ARG A 66 10.15 -3.07 1.12
N GLY A 67 8.83 -3.15 1.20
CA GLY A 67 7.93 -2.01 1.11
C GLY A 67 7.17 -1.79 2.41
N GLY A 68 5.88 -2.15 2.39
CA GLY A 68 4.94 -1.91 3.47
C GLY A 68 5.36 -2.40 4.86
N ARG A 69 6.14 -3.49 4.96
CA ARG A 69 6.73 -3.92 6.24
C ARG A 69 7.58 -2.82 6.88
N ARG A 70 8.34 -2.10 6.05
CA ARG A 70 9.29 -1.06 6.47
C ARG A 70 8.61 0.28 6.72
N THR A 71 7.61 0.61 5.91
CA THR A 71 6.94 1.93 5.91
C THR A 71 5.64 1.96 6.74
N GLY A 72 4.98 0.81 6.91
CA GLY A 72 3.62 0.72 7.45
C GLY A 72 2.53 1.16 6.47
N LEU A 73 2.86 1.41 5.20
CA LEU A 73 1.93 1.91 4.19
C LEU A 73 1.81 0.90 3.04
N ALA A 74 0.57 0.62 2.63
CA ALA A 74 0.31 -0.28 1.53
C ALA A 74 0.86 0.27 0.21
N LEU A 75 1.44 -0.59 -0.62
CA LEU A 75 1.93 -0.23 -1.96
C LEU A 75 2.99 0.90 -1.98
N THR A 76 3.68 1.12 -0.86
CA THR A 76 4.64 2.21 -0.67
C THR A 76 5.93 1.70 -0.04
N ASP A 77 7.05 1.93 -0.73
CA ASP A 77 8.40 1.69 -0.23
C ASP A 77 9.02 2.95 0.37
N GLU A 78 10.28 2.87 0.81
CA GLU A 78 10.96 4.01 1.42
C GLU A 78 11.30 5.10 0.40
N GLN A 79 11.52 4.73 -0.87
CA GLN A 79 11.84 5.64 -1.97
C GLN A 79 10.70 6.62 -2.23
N HIS A 80 9.44 6.19 -2.05
CA HIS A 80 8.26 7.00 -2.35
C HIS A 80 7.67 7.74 -1.15
N LEU A 81 8.27 7.66 0.05
CA LEU A 81 7.75 8.35 1.24
C LEU A 81 7.62 9.87 1.01
N THR A 82 8.58 10.51 0.35
CA THR A 82 8.49 11.96 0.06
C THR A 82 7.32 12.28 -0.88
N ALA A 83 7.01 11.39 -1.83
CA ALA A 83 5.91 11.57 -2.76
C ALA A 83 4.54 11.43 -2.06
N VAL A 84 4.43 10.64 -0.99
CA VAL A 84 3.19 10.56 -0.17
C VAL A 84 2.81 11.94 0.36
N ALA A 85 3.75 12.68 0.93
CA ALA A 85 3.46 14.01 1.49
C ALA A 85 3.01 15.02 0.43
N GLY A 86 3.47 14.84 -0.82
CA GLY A 86 3.06 15.68 -1.95
C GLY A 86 1.66 15.38 -2.47
N LEU A 87 1.26 14.10 -2.53
CA LEU A 87 -0.05 13.67 -3.04
C LEU A 87 -1.14 13.68 -1.96
N TYR A 88 -0.79 13.52 -0.69
CA TYR A 88 -1.74 13.51 0.43
C TYR A 88 -1.36 14.62 1.42
N PRO A 89 -1.81 15.87 1.17
CA PRO A 89 -1.49 17.01 2.04
C PRO A 89 -1.88 16.73 3.49
N GLY A 90 -0.91 16.92 4.40
CA GLY A 90 -1.07 16.64 5.83
C GLY A 90 -0.56 15.26 6.28
N ALA A 91 -0.26 14.35 5.36
CA ALA A 91 0.37 13.08 5.69
C ALA A 91 1.81 13.31 6.21
N GLN A 92 2.08 12.85 7.42
CA GLN A 92 3.40 12.95 8.08
C GLN A 92 4.09 11.58 8.04
N VAL A 93 4.79 11.33 6.95
CA VAL A 93 5.51 10.07 6.73
C VAL A 93 7.02 10.25 6.85
N ALA A 94 7.72 9.25 7.38
CA ALA A 94 9.16 9.30 7.56
C ALA A 94 9.78 7.90 7.48
N LYS A 95 11.06 7.83 7.08
CA LYS A 95 11.84 6.59 7.14
C LYS A 95 12.11 6.23 8.59
N VAL A 96 11.66 5.05 9.00
CA VAL A 96 11.78 4.55 10.39
C VAL A 96 12.82 3.44 10.54
N THR A 97 13.57 3.16 9.48
CA THR A 97 14.58 2.11 9.44
C THR A 97 16.01 2.67 9.42
N LEU A 98 16.96 1.82 9.77
CA LEU A 98 18.40 2.04 9.65
C LEU A 98 18.87 1.83 8.20
N GLY A 99 20.08 2.29 7.89
CA GLY A 99 20.72 2.09 6.59
C GLY A 99 20.13 2.91 5.43
N PRO A 100 20.46 2.55 4.19
CA PRO A 100 20.00 3.26 2.99
C PRO A 100 18.49 3.10 2.74
N ILE A 101 17.97 3.89 1.82
CA ILE A 101 16.60 3.77 1.30
C ILE A 101 16.48 2.47 0.49
N ILE A 102 15.40 1.72 0.73
CA ILE A 102 15.05 0.53 -0.03
C ILE A 102 13.90 0.82 -0.99
N ALA A 103 14.11 0.47 -2.26
CA ALA A 103 13.09 0.51 -3.30
C ALA A 103 12.48 -0.87 -3.56
N GLU A 104 11.18 -0.90 -3.84
CA GLU A 104 10.41 -2.07 -4.24
C GLU A 104 9.88 -1.88 -5.67
N ARG A 105 10.08 -2.88 -6.53
CA ARG A 105 9.64 -2.82 -7.94
C ARG A 105 8.13 -2.59 -8.08
N THR A 106 7.31 -3.28 -7.28
CA THR A 106 5.86 -3.07 -7.29
C THR A 106 5.52 -1.62 -6.94
N ALA A 107 6.11 -1.06 -5.87
CA ALA A 107 5.87 0.32 -5.48
C ALA A 107 6.27 1.29 -6.61
N ALA A 108 7.43 1.12 -7.24
CA ALA A 108 7.82 1.95 -8.38
C ALA A 108 6.76 1.98 -9.51
N GLU A 109 6.15 0.83 -9.82
CA GLU A 109 5.08 0.75 -10.82
C GLU A 109 3.79 1.44 -10.36
N ILE A 110 3.35 1.20 -9.12
CA ILE A 110 2.20 1.87 -8.51
C ILE A 110 2.37 3.38 -8.57
N TRP A 111 3.50 3.89 -8.08
CA TRP A 111 3.77 5.30 -7.94
C TRP A 111 4.01 6.00 -9.29
N SER A 112 4.46 5.27 -10.31
CA SER A 112 4.55 5.79 -11.68
C SER A 112 3.19 6.18 -12.28
N VAL A 113 2.12 5.49 -11.87
CA VAL A 113 0.75 5.78 -12.28
C VAL A 113 0.10 6.78 -11.33
N LEU A 114 0.30 6.61 -10.02
CA LEU A 114 -0.32 7.42 -8.97
C LEU A 114 -0.06 8.92 -9.16
N GLY A 115 1.16 9.31 -9.56
CA GLY A 115 1.52 10.71 -9.82
C GLY A 115 0.88 11.34 -11.06
N GLN A 116 0.04 10.60 -11.80
CA GLN A 116 -0.70 11.09 -12.96
C GLN A 116 -2.19 11.34 -12.66
N LEU A 117 -2.64 11.05 -11.44
CA LEU A 117 -4.04 11.21 -11.04
C LEU A 117 -4.27 12.58 -10.42
N GLU A 118 -5.41 13.19 -10.73
CA GLU A 118 -5.84 14.44 -10.10
C GLU A 118 -6.21 14.22 -8.62
N ILE A 119 -6.95 13.13 -8.34
CA ILE A 119 -7.33 12.72 -6.99
C ILE A 119 -6.70 11.36 -6.71
N PRO A 120 -5.81 11.26 -5.70
CA PRO A 120 -5.20 9.98 -5.37
C PRO A 120 -6.20 9.07 -4.63
N PRO A 121 -6.18 7.74 -4.88
CA PRO A 121 -6.97 6.75 -4.15
C PRO A 121 -6.41 6.50 -2.74
N LEU A 122 -7.15 5.79 -1.90
CA LEU A 122 -6.60 5.14 -0.71
C LEU A 122 -5.78 3.94 -1.17
N LEU A 123 -4.49 3.90 -0.87
CA LEU A 123 -3.66 2.71 -1.00
C LEU A 123 -3.90 1.82 0.22
N TRP A 124 -4.43 0.62 0.01
CA TRP A 124 -4.68 -0.34 1.09
C TRP A 124 -4.37 -1.76 0.64
N ASN A 125 -4.19 -2.67 1.58
CA ASN A 125 -4.01 -4.10 1.30
C ASN A 125 -5.14 -4.90 1.94
N VAL A 126 -5.56 -5.98 1.28
CA VAL A 126 -6.45 -7.00 1.85
C VAL A 126 -5.99 -7.40 3.24
N PHE A 127 -4.71 -7.72 3.35
CA PHE A 127 -4.06 -8.04 4.62
C PHE A 127 -3.01 -6.96 4.93
N PRO A 128 -3.28 -6.01 5.86
CA PRO A 128 -2.42 -4.87 6.14
C PRO A 128 -1.18 -5.21 6.99
N PHE A 129 -0.71 -6.46 6.92
CA PHE A 129 0.47 -6.97 7.63
C PHE A 129 1.41 -7.71 6.66
N HIS A 130 2.60 -8.08 7.16
CA HIS A 130 3.60 -8.82 6.38
C HIS A 130 3.71 -10.28 6.86
N PRO A 131 3.01 -11.23 6.22
CA PRO A 131 3.20 -12.66 6.45
C PRO A 131 4.53 -13.13 5.86
N HIS A 132 5.27 -13.93 6.63
CA HIS A 132 6.56 -14.49 6.23
C HIS A 132 6.67 -15.99 6.55
N GLU A 133 7.69 -16.64 6.02
CA GLU A 133 7.97 -18.04 6.34
C GLU A 133 8.49 -18.20 7.78
N PRO A 134 8.16 -19.30 8.48
CA PRO A 134 8.69 -19.57 9.81
C PRO A 134 10.22 -19.58 9.82
N GLY A 135 10.83 -18.82 10.73
CA GLY A 135 12.29 -18.70 10.83
C GLY A 135 12.96 -17.79 9.80
N ASP A 136 12.24 -17.31 8.77
CA ASP A 136 12.77 -16.39 7.76
C ASP A 136 11.90 -15.12 7.64
N PRO A 137 12.12 -14.10 8.50
CA PRO A 137 11.31 -12.89 8.58
C PRO A 137 11.46 -11.94 7.39
N PHE A 138 12.31 -12.26 6.40
CA PHE A 138 12.57 -11.45 5.20
C PHE A 138 12.13 -12.13 3.90
N THR A 139 11.24 -13.11 4.01
CA THR A 139 10.52 -13.72 2.89
C THR A 139 9.11 -13.15 2.78
N ASN A 140 8.49 -13.31 1.61
CA ASN A 140 7.08 -13.02 1.42
C ASN A 140 6.33 -14.36 1.33
N ARG A 141 5.39 -14.57 2.24
CA ARG A 141 4.41 -15.66 2.19
C ARG A 141 3.04 -15.06 1.90
N LYS A 142 2.11 -15.81 1.32
CA LYS A 142 0.71 -15.38 1.25
C LYS A 142 0.02 -15.59 2.61
N PHE A 143 -0.84 -14.68 3.02
CA PHE A 143 -1.71 -14.90 4.19
C PHE A 143 -2.60 -16.15 3.99
N SER A 144 -2.97 -16.78 5.09
CA SER A 144 -3.97 -17.85 5.16
C SER A 144 -5.37 -17.27 5.37
N ALA A 145 -6.41 -18.07 5.12
CA ALA A 145 -7.80 -17.67 5.39
C ALA A 145 -8.04 -17.32 6.87
N LYS A 146 -7.40 -18.04 7.81
CA LYS A 146 -7.50 -17.77 9.24
C LYS A 146 -6.83 -16.45 9.65
N GLU A 147 -5.70 -16.11 9.03
CA GLU A 147 -5.05 -14.82 9.25
C GLU A 147 -5.93 -13.70 8.68
N LEU A 148 -6.48 -13.89 7.48
CA LEU A 148 -7.35 -12.91 6.83
C LEU A 148 -8.61 -12.61 7.65
N SER A 149 -9.27 -13.62 8.22
CA SER A 149 -10.51 -13.41 8.99
C SER A 149 -10.37 -12.48 10.20
N VAL A 150 -9.14 -12.24 10.67
CA VAL A 150 -8.85 -11.33 11.80
C VAL A 150 -8.97 -9.86 11.40
N VAL A 151 -8.89 -9.53 10.11
CA VAL A 151 -8.95 -8.14 9.62
C VAL A 151 -10.23 -7.81 8.87
N ASP A 152 -11.16 -8.76 8.71
CA ASP A 152 -12.37 -8.58 7.90
C ASP A 152 -13.26 -7.45 8.41
N GLU A 153 -13.60 -7.47 9.71
CA GLU A 153 -14.43 -6.40 10.28
C GLU A 153 -13.73 -5.05 10.22
N LEU A 154 -12.42 -5.00 10.49
CA LEU A 154 -11.65 -3.75 10.40
C LEU A 154 -11.65 -3.19 8.97
N ASN A 155 -11.43 -4.02 7.96
CA ASN A 155 -11.49 -3.59 6.58
C ASN A 155 -12.91 -3.12 6.19
N ALA A 156 -13.95 -3.80 6.65
CA ALA A 156 -15.34 -3.36 6.45
C ALA A 156 -15.62 -2.01 7.12
N GLU A 157 -15.10 -1.79 8.33
CA GLU A 157 -15.18 -0.49 9.02
C GLU A 157 -14.42 0.61 8.29
N LEU A 158 -13.24 0.33 7.74
CA LEU A 158 -12.46 1.29 6.95
C LEU A 158 -13.24 1.73 5.70
N VAL A 159 -13.78 0.76 4.94
CA VAL A 159 -14.57 1.02 3.73
C VAL A 159 -15.82 1.85 4.05
N ARG A 160 -16.54 1.49 5.12
CA ARG A 160 -17.72 2.25 5.57
C ARG A 160 -17.37 3.66 6.05
N TRP A 161 -16.32 3.79 6.85
CA TRP A 161 -15.89 5.07 7.42
C TRP A 161 -15.49 6.07 6.34
N LEU A 162 -14.69 5.64 5.36
CA LEU A 162 -14.23 6.52 4.28
C LEU A 162 -15.24 6.65 3.14
N GLY A 163 -16.40 5.99 3.23
CA GLY A 163 -17.44 6.07 2.20
C GLY A 163 -16.95 5.57 0.84
N ILE A 164 -16.18 4.49 0.80
CA ILE A 164 -15.57 3.98 -0.43
C ILE A 164 -16.67 3.53 -1.41
N ARG A 165 -16.60 4.08 -2.63
CA ARG A 165 -17.53 3.82 -3.74
C ARG A 165 -16.93 3.00 -4.86
N ARG A 166 -15.61 2.81 -4.88
CA ARG A 166 -14.91 2.08 -5.94
C ARG A 166 -13.69 1.36 -5.41
N ILE A 167 -13.46 0.13 -5.87
CA ILE A 167 -12.26 -0.64 -5.54
C ILE A 167 -11.54 -1.03 -6.83
N ILE A 168 -10.31 -0.57 -6.99
CA ILE A 168 -9.39 -1.08 -8.01
C ILE A 168 -8.53 -2.16 -7.35
N ALA A 169 -8.84 -3.41 -7.65
CA ALA A 169 -8.13 -4.56 -7.13
C ALA A 169 -6.87 -4.83 -7.96
N ILE A 170 -5.71 -4.85 -7.31
CA ILE A 170 -4.42 -5.11 -7.94
C ILE A 170 -4.08 -6.59 -7.74
N GLY A 171 -4.62 -7.42 -8.63
CA GLY A 171 -4.55 -8.88 -8.58
C GLY A 171 -5.82 -9.57 -8.09
N GLN A 172 -5.93 -10.87 -8.37
CA GLN A 172 -7.15 -11.66 -8.17
C GLN A 172 -7.53 -11.83 -6.69
N ASP A 173 -6.55 -11.95 -5.80
CA ASP A 173 -6.80 -12.05 -4.36
C ASP A 173 -7.53 -10.81 -3.82
N ALA A 174 -7.10 -9.62 -4.24
CA ALA A 174 -7.75 -8.37 -3.89
C ALA A 174 -9.13 -8.23 -4.55
N ALA A 175 -9.32 -8.76 -5.75
CA ALA A 175 -10.60 -8.69 -6.45
C ALA A 175 -11.66 -9.56 -5.76
N GLY A 176 -11.30 -10.81 -5.44
CA GLY A 176 -12.18 -11.72 -4.72
C GLY A 176 -12.53 -11.19 -3.33
N TYR A 177 -11.55 -10.62 -2.61
CA TYR A 177 -11.77 -10.03 -1.30
C TYR A 177 -12.65 -8.77 -1.36
N GLY A 178 -12.36 -7.86 -2.28
CA GLY A 178 -13.05 -6.58 -2.39
C GLY A 178 -14.55 -6.70 -2.70
N ALA A 179 -14.98 -7.79 -3.33
CA ALA A 179 -16.37 -8.03 -3.72
C ALA A 179 -17.36 -8.02 -2.54
N GLN A 180 -16.89 -8.34 -1.32
CA GLN A 180 -17.74 -8.37 -0.15
C GLN A 180 -18.16 -6.97 0.36
N PHE A 181 -17.48 -5.90 -0.07
CA PHE A 181 -17.72 -4.55 0.45
C PHE A 181 -18.87 -3.81 -0.24
N GLY A 182 -19.53 -4.43 -1.23
CA GLY A 182 -20.68 -3.84 -1.94
C GLY A 182 -20.34 -2.67 -2.88
N ALA A 183 -19.07 -2.27 -2.97
CA ALA A 183 -18.59 -1.33 -3.96
C ALA A 183 -18.22 -2.05 -5.28
N PRO A 184 -18.42 -1.43 -6.46
CA PRO A 184 -17.89 -1.93 -7.71
C PRO A 184 -16.39 -2.23 -7.64
N VAL A 185 -16.02 -3.44 -8.07
CA VAL A 185 -14.63 -3.91 -8.08
C VAL A 185 -14.15 -4.07 -9.51
N GLU A 186 -13.06 -3.39 -9.85
CA GLU A 186 -12.37 -3.51 -11.13
C GLU A 186 -10.98 -4.10 -10.89
N CYS A 187 -10.70 -5.25 -11.51
CA CYS A 187 -9.41 -5.94 -11.33
C CYS A 187 -8.42 -5.53 -12.41
N VAL A 188 -7.19 -5.20 -12.00
CA VAL A 188 -6.02 -5.08 -12.88
C VAL A 188 -4.99 -6.16 -12.56
N ARG A 189 -4.13 -6.47 -13.53
CA ARG A 189 -3.01 -7.38 -13.30
C ARG A 189 -2.03 -6.76 -12.32
N HIS A 190 -1.56 -7.54 -11.35
CA HIS A 190 -0.49 -7.12 -10.44
C HIS A 190 0.85 -6.95 -11.19
N PRO A 191 1.66 -5.89 -10.93
CA PRO A 191 2.90 -5.61 -11.68
C PRO A 191 3.98 -6.72 -11.61
N SER A 192 4.03 -7.46 -10.50
CA SER A 192 4.98 -8.58 -10.33
C SER A 192 4.83 -9.70 -11.36
N TYR A 193 5.89 -10.50 -11.51
CA TYR A 193 5.93 -11.69 -12.38
C TYR A 193 5.54 -11.37 -13.83
N GLY A 194 6.12 -10.29 -14.37
CA GLY A 194 5.92 -9.85 -15.76
C GLY A 194 4.66 -9.01 -16.00
N GLY A 195 3.81 -8.79 -15.01
CA GLY A 195 2.51 -8.10 -15.17
C GLY A 195 2.56 -6.58 -15.28
N THR A 196 3.73 -5.96 -15.41
CA THR A 196 3.89 -4.50 -15.45
C THR A 196 3.13 -3.85 -16.61
N THR A 197 3.17 -4.46 -17.80
CA THR A 197 2.53 -3.90 -19.00
C THR A 197 1.01 -3.89 -18.84
N GLU A 198 0.44 -5.03 -18.43
CA GLU A 198 -0.99 -5.21 -18.25
C GLU A 198 -1.52 -4.38 -17.08
N PHE A 199 -0.72 -4.21 -16.01
CA PHE A 199 -1.02 -3.25 -14.94
C PHE A 199 -1.19 -1.85 -15.52
N ARG A 200 -0.16 -1.32 -16.20
CA ARG A 200 -0.18 0.04 -16.75
C ARG A 200 -1.31 0.25 -17.75
N GLU A 201 -1.56 -0.72 -18.62
CA GLU A 201 -2.68 -0.67 -19.58
C GLU A 201 -4.04 -0.71 -18.89
N GLY A 202 -4.20 -1.54 -17.86
CA GLY A 202 -5.38 -1.57 -17.01
C GLY A 202 -5.65 -0.22 -16.39
N MET A 203 -4.66 0.35 -15.70
CA MET A 203 -4.80 1.66 -15.06
C MET A 203 -5.08 2.78 -16.07
N ARG A 204 -4.40 2.76 -17.22
CA ARG A 204 -4.64 3.74 -18.29
C ARG A 204 -6.08 3.71 -18.78
N ARG A 205 -6.67 2.51 -18.94
CA ARG A 205 -8.07 2.36 -19.33
C ARG A 205 -9.03 2.87 -18.25
N LEU A 206 -8.78 2.49 -17.00
CA LEU A 206 -9.62 2.82 -15.85
C LEU A 206 -9.65 4.32 -15.52
N TYR A 207 -8.52 5.00 -15.71
CA TYR A 207 -8.35 6.43 -15.42
C TYR A 207 -8.28 7.30 -16.67
N LYS A 208 -8.46 6.71 -17.87
CA LYS A 208 -8.38 7.40 -19.17
C LYS A 208 -7.09 8.22 -19.34
N LEU A 209 -5.97 7.70 -18.86
CA LEU A 209 -4.68 8.38 -18.90
C LEU A 209 -4.15 8.46 -20.35
N GLU A 210 -3.50 9.57 -20.69
CA GLU A 210 -2.84 9.72 -21.98
C GLU A 210 -1.60 8.82 -22.06
N ARG A 211 -1.27 8.36 -23.28
CA ARG A 211 -0.02 7.63 -23.52
C ARG A 211 1.13 8.64 -23.38
N ARG A 212 1.96 8.51 -22.33
CA ARG A 212 3.26 9.19 -22.34
C ARG A 212 4.01 8.75 -23.60
N ALA A 213 4.38 9.69 -24.45
CA ALA A 213 5.34 9.44 -25.50
C ALA A 213 6.61 8.89 -24.84
N ALA A 214 7.16 7.79 -25.35
CA ALA A 214 8.46 7.32 -24.89
C ALA A 214 9.42 8.51 -25.06
N ALA A 215 10.12 8.89 -23.97
CA ALA A 215 11.17 9.87 -24.07
C ALA A 215 12.14 9.38 -25.15
N SER A 216 12.17 10.10 -26.28
CA SER A 216 13.13 9.86 -27.34
C SER A 216 14.50 9.90 -26.70
N ALA A 217 15.21 8.77 -26.76
CA ALA A 217 16.62 8.73 -26.44
C ALA A 217 17.33 9.62 -27.45
N HIS A 218 17.45 10.92 -27.16
CA HIS A 218 18.47 11.75 -27.77
C HIS A 218 19.81 11.29 -27.22
N GLN A 219 20.33 10.26 -27.86
CA GLN A 219 21.76 10.00 -27.95
C GLN A 219 22.38 11.24 -28.61
N SER A 220 22.86 12.18 -27.81
CA SER A 220 23.81 13.17 -28.30
C SER A 220 25.08 12.41 -28.66
N ALA A 221 25.26 12.12 -29.94
CA ALA A 221 26.54 11.74 -30.50
C ALA A 221 27.51 12.89 -30.24
N LEU A 222 28.51 12.62 -29.40
CA LEU A 222 29.69 13.47 -29.23
C LEU A 222 30.46 13.47 -30.56
N PHE A 223 30.57 14.65 -31.17
CA PHE A 223 31.73 15.06 -31.95
C PHE A 223 32.58 15.97 -31.07
#